data_AF-A0A7S2D7L6-F1
#
_entry.id   AF-A0A7S2D7L6-F1
#
_cell.length_a   1.000
_cell.length_b   1.000
_cell.length_c   1.000
_cell.angle_alpha   90.00
_cell.angle_beta   90.00
_cell.angle_gamma   90.00
#
_symmetry.space_group_name_H-M   'P 1'
#
loop_
_entity.id
_entity.type
_entity.pdbx_description
1 polymer ?
#
loop_
_entity_poly.entity_id
_entity_poly.type
_entity_poly.pdbx_seq_one_letter_code
_entity_poly.pdbx_strand_id
1 'polypeptide(L)'
;GYPMVLLDAHFHCFSEAHLAEATIPRDDQFPAYSLREHLDGMLALHDDDEVVVVNIALSALPTSQNVLDSLEELSELQVLYGARYTRVRCVLGTCRADEPNVANILANPLIIGARLFLSTHTPATAPQAVSAAPLDELVRHGKFLELFATDLGTLRAAVAAAPPDVPLMVDHLGAWSAPPLADYRELLTVLSERAGAVIVKGPGQRTSQFVPVIAEYAAAAIRILGPHRVLLTATDAPQ
;
A
#
# COMPACT_ATOMS: atom_id res chain seq x y z
N GLY A 1 0.12 -10.28 29.19
CA GLY A 1 -0.39 -9.28 28.24
C GLY A 1 -0.83 -10.02 27.00
N TYR A 2 -1.76 -9.48 26.23
CA TYR A 2 -1.95 -9.96 24.85
C TYR A 2 -0.71 -9.55 24.05
N PRO A 3 -0.14 -10.42 23.20
CA PRO A 3 0.94 -10.01 22.30
C PRO A 3 0.44 -8.83 21.48
N MET A 4 1.23 -7.76 21.39
CA MET A 4 0.90 -6.67 20.48
C MET A 4 1.26 -7.11 19.07
N VAL A 5 0.42 -6.73 18.10
CA VAL A 5 0.74 -6.92 16.68
C VAL A 5 1.47 -5.67 16.21
N LEU A 6 2.71 -5.84 15.80
CA LEU A 6 3.46 -4.87 15.03
C LEU A 6 3.06 -5.01 13.56
N LEU A 7 2.51 -3.92 13.00
CA LEU A 7 2.10 -3.84 11.62
C LEU A 7 3.02 -2.89 10.85
N ASP A 8 3.53 -3.32 9.70
CA ASP A 8 3.95 -2.39 8.65
C ASP A 8 2.98 -2.48 7.48
N ALA A 9 2.14 -1.46 7.31
CA ALA A 9 1.08 -1.42 6.31
C ALA A 9 1.57 -0.97 4.92
N HIS A 10 2.85 -0.61 4.79
CA HIS A 10 3.40 -0.15 3.52
C HIS A 10 4.93 -0.26 3.54
N PHE A 11 5.47 -1.24 2.82
CA PHE A 11 6.87 -1.30 2.45
C PHE A 11 7.04 -1.88 1.04
N HIS A 12 8.25 -1.81 0.50
CA HIS A 12 8.60 -2.38 -0.79
C HIS A 12 9.83 -3.27 -0.64
N CYS A 13 9.74 -4.55 -1.01
CA CYS A 13 10.93 -5.40 -1.18
C CYS A 13 11.12 -5.82 -2.64
N PHE A 14 12.38 -5.97 -3.04
CA PHE A 14 12.80 -6.29 -4.39
C PHE A 14 14.26 -6.76 -4.43
N SER A 15 14.57 -7.64 -5.38
CA SER A 15 15.91 -8.16 -5.63
C SER A 15 16.66 -7.30 -6.65
N GLU A 16 17.95 -7.57 -6.85
CA GLU A 16 18.70 -6.96 -7.96
C GLU A 16 18.11 -7.30 -9.34
N ALA A 17 17.55 -8.51 -9.48
CA ALA A 17 16.89 -8.95 -10.72
C ALA A 17 15.65 -8.10 -11.00
N HIS A 18 14.84 -7.80 -9.98
CA HIS A 18 13.70 -6.88 -10.13
C HIS A 18 14.16 -5.48 -10.56
N LEU A 19 15.21 -4.96 -9.93
CA LEU A 19 15.75 -3.63 -10.24
C LEU A 19 16.33 -3.53 -11.66
N ALA A 20 16.86 -4.63 -12.20
CA ALA A 20 17.37 -4.66 -13.57
C ALA A 20 16.26 -4.45 -14.63
N GLU A 21 15.01 -4.77 -14.28
CA GLU A 21 13.83 -4.57 -15.14
C GLU A 21 13.09 -3.26 -14.83
N ALA A 22 13.51 -2.54 -13.78
CA ALA A 22 12.84 -1.35 -13.31
C ALA A 22 13.10 -0.13 -14.22
N THR A 23 12.08 0.70 -14.38
CA THR A 23 12.23 2.02 -15.00
C THR A 23 12.43 3.08 -13.92
N ILE A 24 13.64 3.12 -13.36
CA ILE A 24 14.02 4.06 -12.29
C ILE A 24 14.99 5.11 -12.87
N PRO A 25 14.72 6.42 -12.71
CA PRO A 25 15.69 7.45 -13.07
C PRO A 25 17.04 7.21 -12.36
N ARG A 26 18.15 7.53 -13.04
CA ARG A 26 19.49 7.25 -12.50
C ARG A 26 19.73 7.86 -11.13
N ASP A 27 19.17 9.04 -10.87
CA ASP A 27 19.33 9.77 -9.62
C ASP A 27 18.43 9.23 -8.49
N ASP A 28 17.49 8.34 -8.82
CA ASP A 28 16.55 7.70 -7.90
C ASP A 28 16.88 6.22 -7.66
N GLN A 29 18.04 5.73 -8.09
CA GLN A 29 18.44 4.34 -7.89
C GLN A 29 18.67 4.03 -6.41
N PHE A 30 18.10 2.93 -5.95
CA PHE A 30 18.26 2.40 -4.60
C PHE A 30 18.73 0.94 -4.66
N PRO A 31 19.47 0.47 -3.63
CA PRO A 31 19.94 -0.92 -3.58
C PRO A 31 18.77 -1.88 -3.41
N ALA A 32 18.97 -3.14 -3.78
CA ALA A 32 18.02 -4.21 -3.49
C ALA A 32 17.70 -4.27 -1.99
N TYR A 33 16.47 -4.63 -1.66
CA TYR A 33 15.98 -4.71 -0.28
C TYR A 33 15.08 -5.94 -0.13
N SER A 34 15.55 -6.92 0.62
CA SER A 34 14.87 -8.22 0.76
C SER A 34 13.79 -8.20 1.85
N LEU A 35 12.84 -9.14 1.81
CA LEU A 35 11.91 -9.32 2.92
C LEU A 35 12.67 -9.68 4.20
N ARG A 36 13.69 -10.55 4.10
CA ARG A 36 14.53 -10.91 5.23
C ARG A 36 15.13 -9.68 5.92
N GLU A 37 15.72 -8.78 5.15
CA GLU A 37 16.34 -7.56 5.68
C GLU A 37 15.32 -6.69 6.43
N HIS A 38 14.14 -6.54 5.85
CA HIS A 38 13.04 -5.81 6.48
C HIS A 38 12.59 -6.45 7.80
N LEU A 39 12.29 -7.75 7.78
CA LEU A 39 11.84 -8.50 8.96
C LEU A 39 12.90 -8.56 10.04
N ASP A 40 14.18 -8.67 9.67
CA ASP A 40 15.29 -8.66 10.63
C ASP A 40 15.37 -7.33 11.38
N GLY A 41 15.17 -6.20 10.68
CA GLY A 41 15.07 -4.89 11.31
C GLY A 41 13.89 -4.77 12.27
N MET A 42 12.70 -5.23 11.86
CA MET A 42 11.50 -5.20 12.70
C MET A 42 11.63 -6.10 13.95
N LEU A 43 12.11 -7.33 13.78
CA LEU A 43 12.26 -8.29 14.86
C LEU A 43 13.34 -7.87 15.88
N ALA A 44 14.36 -7.12 15.45
CA ALA A 44 15.40 -6.61 16.35
C ALA A 44 14.93 -5.42 17.20
N LEU A 45 13.91 -4.68 16.75
CA LEU A 45 13.36 -3.53 17.47
C LEU A 45 12.22 -3.92 18.42
N HIS A 46 11.65 -5.10 18.23
CA HIS A 46 10.47 -5.59 18.95
C HIS A 46 10.68 -7.06 19.28
N ASP A 47 11.03 -7.40 20.52
CA ASP A 47 11.42 -8.77 20.90
C ASP A 47 10.24 -9.72 21.19
N ASP A 48 9.05 -9.19 21.50
CA ASP A 48 7.90 -9.98 21.95
C ASP A 48 6.64 -9.88 21.06
N ASP A 49 6.64 -8.98 20.07
CA ASP A 49 5.45 -8.68 19.26
C ASP A 49 5.24 -9.67 18.11
N GLU A 50 3.99 -9.85 17.67
CA GLU A 50 3.69 -10.55 16.43
C GLU A 50 3.84 -9.59 15.25
N VAL A 51 4.44 -10.03 14.14
CA VAL A 51 4.72 -9.15 13.00
C VAL A 51 3.79 -9.47 11.84
N VAL A 52 3.15 -8.43 11.31
CA VAL A 52 2.40 -8.45 10.05
C VAL A 52 2.95 -7.35 9.16
N VAL A 53 3.24 -7.66 7.90
CA VAL A 53 3.75 -6.67 6.95
C VAL A 53 2.96 -6.72 5.65
N VAL A 54 2.86 -5.58 4.97
CA VAL A 54 2.17 -5.41 3.69
C VAL A 54 3.17 -4.92 2.66
N ASN A 55 3.62 -5.83 1.79
CA ASN A 55 4.50 -5.52 0.68
C ASN A 55 3.66 -4.99 -0.49
N ILE A 56 4.07 -3.88 -1.04
CA ILE A 56 3.28 -3.15 -2.03
C ILE A 56 4.02 -3.17 -3.36
N ALA A 57 3.30 -3.35 -4.45
CA ALA A 57 3.87 -3.20 -5.79
C ALA A 57 4.59 -1.84 -5.91
N LEU A 58 5.82 -1.87 -6.40
CA LEU A 58 6.63 -0.68 -6.62
C LEU A 58 6.28 -0.12 -8.01
N SER A 59 5.94 1.17 -8.08
CA SER A 59 5.50 1.82 -9.33
C SER A 59 6.49 1.70 -10.48
N ALA A 60 7.78 1.65 -10.16
CA ALA A 60 8.87 1.57 -11.12
C ALA A 60 9.11 0.15 -11.69
N LEU A 61 8.51 -0.88 -11.08
CA LEU A 61 8.61 -2.25 -11.58
C LEU A 61 7.51 -2.54 -12.60
N PRO A 62 7.82 -3.32 -13.66
CA PRO A 62 6.85 -3.64 -14.70
C PRO A 62 5.78 -4.65 -14.26
N THR A 63 6.05 -5.42 -13.20
CA THR A 63 5.16 -6.47 -12.68
C THR A 63 5.18 -6.51 -11.15
N SER A 64 4.30 -7.32 -10.56
CA SER A 64 4.17 -7.56 -9.13
C SER A 64 4.97 -8.77 -8.66
N GLN A 65 5.93 -9.25 -9.47
CA GLN A 65 6.72 -10.42 -9.12
C GLN A 65 7.46 -10.21 -7.79
N ASN A 66 7.92 -8.99 -7.52
CA ASN A 66 8.54 -8.64 -6.24
C ASN A 66 7.62 -8.86 -5.02
N VAL A 67 6.30 -8.76 -5.21
CA VAL A 67 5.31 -9.04 -4.17
C VAL A 67 5.12 -10.55 -4.01
N LEU A 68 5.00 -11.28 -5.11
CA LEU A 68 4.84 -12.73 -5.08
C LEU A 68 6.06 -13.44 -4.49
N ASP A 69 7.26 -13.04 -4.93
CA ASP A 69 8.53 -13.57 -4.43
C ASP A 69 8.68 -13.36 -2.92
N SER A 70 8.14 -12.26 -2.38
CA SER A 70 8.18 -12.03 -0.92
C SER A 70 7.33 -13.03 -0.13
N LEU A 71 6.24 -13.54 -0.71
CA LEU A 71 5.41 -14.57 -0.08
C LEU A 71 6.15 -15.92 -0.03
N GLU A 72 6.87 -16.22 -1.11
CA GLU A 72 7.72 -17.42 -1.21
C GLU A 72 8.92 -17.30 -0.25
N GLU A 73 9.58 -16.14 -0.21
CA GLU A 73 10.71 -15.85 0.68
C GLU A 73 10.32 -16.03 2.15
N LEU A 74 9.13 -15.59 2.58
CA LEU A 74 8.65 -15.85 3.95
C LEU A 74 8.60 -17.35 4.27
N SER A 75 8.09 -18.15 3.33
CA SER A 75 7.95 -19.59 3.49
C SER A 75 9.34 -20.24 3.67
N GLU A 76 10.32 -19.82 2.86
CA GLU A 76 11.70 -20.28 2.98
C GLU A 76 12.35 -19.88 4.31
N LEU A 77 12.17 -18.62 4.72
CA LEU A 77 12.69 -18.11 5.99
C LEU A 77 12.12 -18.88 7.19
N GLN A 78 10.83 -19.21 7.17
CA GLN A 78 10.18 -20.00 8.20
C GLN A 78 10.69 -21.45 8.22
N VAL A 79 10.97 -22.05 7.07
CA VAL A 79 11.58 -23.39 6.99
C VAL A 79 13.01 -23.40 7.52
N LEU A 80 13.84 -22.44 7.10
CA LEU A 80 15.27 -22.42 7.40
C LEU A 80 15.59 -21.94 8.81
N TYR A 81 14.85 -20.94 9.30
CA TYR A 81 15.16 -20.25 10.55
C TYR A 81 14.03 -20.30 11.58
N GLY A 82 12.94 -21.03 11.31
CA GLY A 82 11.89 -21.46 12.24
C GLY A 82 11.66 -20.54 13.43
N ALA A 83 12.36 -20.80 14.54
CA ALA A 83 12.27 -20.04 15.78
C ALA A 83 12.30 -18.51 15.57
N ARG A 84 13.15 -17.99 14.67
CA ARG A 84 13.28 -16.56 14.40
C ARG A 84 12.04 -15.95 13.74
N TYR A 85 11.49 -16.59 12.70
CA TYR A 85 10.38 -16.04 11.91
C TYR A 85 9.01 -16.60 12.28
N THR A 86 8.90 -17.47 13.30
CA THR A 86 7.60 -17.93 13.84
C THR A 86 6.72 -16.80 14.37
N ARG A 87 7.31 -15.64 14.68
CA ARG A 87 6.62 -14.41 15.10
C ARG A 87 6.05 -13.62 13.92
N VAL A 88 6.50 -13.88 12.69
CA VAL A 88 5.96 -13.27 11.48
C VAL A 88 4.71 -14.04 11.09
N ARG A 89 3.55 -13.45 11.35
CA ARG A 89 2.25 -14.08 11.15
C ARG A 89 1.84 -14.08 9.69
N CYS A 90 2.14 -13.00 8.97
CA CYS A 90 1.73 -12.86 7.59
C CYS A 90 2.55 -11.80 6.85
N VAL A 91 2.85 -12.07 5.59
CA VAL A 91 3.17 -11.07 4.58
C VAL A 91 1.94 -10.98 3.67
N LEU A 92 1.40 -9.78 3.56
CA LEU A 92 0.30 -9.46 2.66
C LEU A 92 0.85 -8.67 1.46
N GLY A 93 0.13 -8.71 0.35
CA GLY A 93 0.55 -8.06 -0.89
C GLY A 93 -0.51 -7.18 -1.52
N THR A 94 -0.11 -6.11 -2.20
CA THR A 94 -0.93 -5.51 -3.27
C THR A 94 -0.20 -5.61 -4.60
N CYS A 95 -0.90 -6.03 -5.65
CA CYS A 95 -0.34 -6.17 -7.00
C CYS A 95 -0.69 -4.97 -7.86
N ARG A 96 -0.09 -4.78 -9.04
CA ARG A 96 -0.50 -3.73 -9.96
C ARG A 96 -1.86 -4.07 -10.57
N ALA A 97 -2.72 -3.05 -10.70
CA ALA A 97 -4.04 -3.21 -11.30
C ALA A 97 -4.01 -3.37 -12.83
N ASP A 98 -2.92 -2.97 -13.48
CA ASP A 98 -2.75 -2.98 -14.94
C ASP A 98 -2.03 -4.23 -15.48
N GLU A 99 -1.74 -5.20 -14.63
CA GLU A 99 -1.04 -6.43 -15.06
C GLU A 99 -1.96 -7.41 -15.81
N PRO A 100 -1.49 -8.02 -16.92
CA PRO A 100 -2.31 -8.93 -17.73
C PRO A 100 -2.89 -10.13 -16.97
N ASN A 101 -2.21 -10.60 -15.93
CA ASN A 101 -2.58 -11.74 -15.10
C ASN A 101 -3.15 -11.33 -13.73
N VAL A 102 -3.55 -10.06 -13.54
CA VAL A 102 -4.02 -9.54 -12.24
C VAL A 102 -5.16 -10.36 -11.63
N ALA A 103 -6.07 -10.91 -12.44
CA ALA A 103 -7.16 -11.77 -11.95
C ALA A 103 -6.63 -13.03 -11.25
N ASN A 104 -5.59 -13.66 -11.80
CA ASN A 104 -4.96 -14.83 -11.20
C ASN A 104 -4.23 -14.47 -9.89
N ILE A 105 -3.57 -13.31 -9.87
CA ILE A 105 -2.90 -12.80 -8.67
C ILE A 105 -3.93 -12.50 -7.57
N LEU A 106 -5.06 -11.90 -7.93
CA LEU A 106 -6.19 -11.63 -7.04
C LEU A 106 -6.92 -12.90 -6.57
N ALA A 107 -6.64 -14.09 -7.09
CA ALA A 107 -7.13 -15.34 -6.49
C ALA A 107 -6.31 -15.76 -5.25
N ASN A 108 -5.07 -15.28 -5.10
CA ASN A 108 -4.22 -15.61 -3.95
C ASN A 108 -4.73 -14.95 -2.66
N PRO A 109 -5.00 -15.69 -1.57
CA PRO A 109 -5.56 -15.13 -0.34
C PRO A 109 -4.63 -14.14 0.40
N LEU A 110 -3.32 -14.16 0.12
CA LEU A 110 -2.35 -13.23 0.72
C LEU A 110 -2.27 -11.90 -0.03
N ILE A 111 -2.88 -11.79 -1.21
CA ILE A 111 -3.02 -10.53 -1.94
C ILE A 111 -4.28 -9.84 -1.47
N ILE A 112 -4.18 -8.64 -0.89
CA ILE A 112 -5.32 -7.92 -0.30
C ILE A 112 -5.94 -6.89 -1.24
N GLY A 113 -5.29 -6.60 -2.36
CA GLY A 113 -5.77 -5.61 -3.31
C GLY A 113 -4.93 -5.46 -4.56
N ALA A 114 -5.41 -4.60 -5.45
CA ALA A 114 -4.71 -4.17 -6.66
C ALA A 114 -4.50 -2.66 -6.62
N ARG A 115 -3.26 -2.22 -6.83
CA ARG A 115 -2.78 -0.85 -6.79
C ARG A 115 -2.81 -0.22 -8.17
N LEU A 116 -3.48 0.91 -8.25
CA LEU A 116 -3.57 1.75 -9.43
C LEU A 116 -2.69 3.00 -9.24
N PHE A 117 -1.63 3.08 -10.05
CA PHE A 117 -0.71 4.21 -10.04
C PHE A 117 -1.22 5.32 -10.96
N LEU A 118 -1.58 6.45 -10.36
CA LEU A 118 -2.16 7.59 -11.07
C LEU A 118 -1.18 8.77 -11.17
N SER A 119 0.11 8.58 -10.90
CA SER A 119 1.13 9.64 -10.92
C SER A 119 1.31 10.32 -12.28
N THR A 120 0.97 9.63 -13.37
CA THR A 120 0.99 10.15 -14.75
C THR A 120 -0.40 10.49 -15.28
N HIS A 121 -1.45 10.32 -14.46
CA HIS A 121 -2.83 10.59 -14.84
C HIS A 121 -3.24 12.02 -14.44
N THR A 122 -4.38 12.44 -14.95
CA THR A 122 -5.01 13.72 -14.65
C THR A 122 -6.43 13.48 -14.15
N PRO A 123 -7.15 14.48 -13.61
CA PRO A 123 -8.56 14.31 -13.26
C PRO A 123 -9.43 13.83 -14.44
N ALA A 124 -9.05 14.15 -15.68
CA ALA A 124 -9.77 13.72 -16.87
C ALA A 124 -9.50 12.26 -17.27
N THR A 125 -8.32 11.73 -16.97
CA THR A 125 -7.91 10.37 -17.40
C THR A 125 -8.02 9.34 -16.27
N ALA A 126 -8.04 9.76 -15.00
CA ALA A 126 -8.19 8.85 -13.86
C ALA A 126 -9.46 7.99 -13.90
N PRO A 127 -10.65 8.48 -14.31
CA PRO A 127 -11.84 7.65 -14.41
C PRO A 127 -11.72 6.49 -15.38
N GLN A 128 -10.97 6.69 -16.48
CA GLN A 128 -10.70 5.64 -17.46
C GLN A 128 -9.78 4.57 -16.86
N ALA A 129 -8.75 4.97 -16.12
CA ALA A 129 -7.85 4.04 -15.44
C ALA A 129 -8.59 3.20 -14.39
N VAL A 130 -9.51 3.81 -13.62
CA VAL A 130 -10.36 3.10 -12.65
C VAL A 130 -11.28 2.11 -13.36
N SER A 131 -11.92 2.51 -14.47
CA SER A 131 -12.78 1.62 -15.26
C SER A 131 -12.03 0.42 -15.86
N ALA A 132 -10.72 0.57 -16.12
CA ALA A 132 -9.86 -0.50 -16.63
C ALA A 132 -9.30 -1.42 -15.54
N ALA A 133 -9.45 -1.05 -14.26
CA ALA A 133 -9.01 -1.87 -13.13
C ALA A 133 -9.89 -3.14 -12.99
N PRO A 134 -9.41 -4.20 -12.31
CA PRO A 134 -10.12 -5.48 -12.19
C PRO A 134 -11.24 -5.43 -11.13
N LEU A 135 -12.18 -4.48 -11.27
CA LEU A 135 -13.21 -4.18 -10.27
C LEU A 135 -14.06 -5.40 -9.91
N ASP A 136 -14.48 -6.19 -10.89
CA ASP A 136 -15.28 -7.40 -10.66
C ASP A 136 -14.52 -8.46 -9.83
N GLU A 137 -13.22 -8.60 -10.07
CA GLU A 137 -12.36 -9.51 -9.30
C GLU A 137 -12.22 -9.02 -7.85
N LEU A 138 -12.03 -7.71 -7.66
CA LEU A 138 -11.91 -7.10 -6.35
C LEU A 138 -13.18 -7.31 -5.52
N VAL A 139 -14.36 -7.07 -6.10
CA VAL A 139 -15.64 -7.31 -5.43
C VAL A 139 -15.82 -8.81 -5.11
N ARG A 140 -15.56 -9.68 -6.09
CA ARG A 140 -15.73 -11.14 -5.93
C ARG A 140 -14.89 -11.69 -4.79
N HIS A 141 -13.67 -11.21 -4.63
CA HIS A 141 -12.73 -11.69 -3.64
C HIS A 141 -12.71 -10.84 -2.35
N GLY A 142 -13.51 -9.77 -2.26
CA GLY A 142 -13.53 -8.87 -1.11
C GLY A 142 -12.21 -8.13 -0.90
N LYS A 143 -11.58 -7.67 -1.99
CA LYS A 143 -10.25 -7.04 -2.01
C LYS A 143 -10.34 -5.54 -2.31
N PHE A 144 -9.27 -4.83 -2.00
CA PHE A 144 -9.21 -3.38 -2.17
C PHE A 144 -8.73 -2.96 -3.56
N LEU A 145 -9.35 -1.93 -4.12
CA LEU A 145 -8.69 -1.07 -5.10
C LEU A 145 -7.83 -0.07 -4.33
N GLU A 146 -6.51 -0.19 -4.45
CA GLU A 146 -5.57 0.73 -3.84
C GLU A 146 -5.24 1.88 -4.80
N LEU A 147 -5.40 3.12 -4.35
CA LEU A 147 -5.23 4.32 -5.16
C LEU A 147 -4.00 5.10 -4.70
N PHE A 148 -3.08 5.34 -5.63
CA PHE A 148 -1.95 6.25 -5.44
C PHE A 148 -1.99 7.37 -6.48
N ALA A 149 -2.13 8.61 -6.03
CA ALA A 149 -2.04 9.80 -6.87
C ALA A 149 -1.21 10.89 -6.15
N THR A 150 -0.48 11.69 -6.91
CA THR A 150 0.37 12.76 -6.39
C THR A 150 -0.38 14.09 -6.22
N ASP A 151 -1.52 14.25 -6.92
CA ASP A 151 -2.39 15.41 -6.83
C ASP A 151 -3.81 15.04 -6.37
N LEU A 152 -4.43 15.95 -5.61
CA LEU A 152 -5.74 15.72 -5.01
C LEU A 152 -6.87 15.65 -6.04
N GLY A 153 -6.75 16.35 -7.17
CA GLY A 153 -7.77 16.38 -8.21
C GLY A 153 -7.93 15.02 -8.89
N THR A 154 -6.81 14.41 -9.27
CA THR A 154 -6.73 13.08 -9.85
C THR A 154 -7.24 12.02 -8.88
N LEU A 155 -6.87 12.13 -7.59
CA LEU A 155 -7.38 11.23 -6.56
C LEU A 155 -8.91 11.34 -6.42
N ARG A 156 -9.45 12.56 -6.34
CA ARG A 156 -10.91 12.79 -6.25
C ARG A 156 -11.64 12.22 -7.46
N ALA A 157 -11.10 12.43 -8.66
CA ALA A 157 -11.69 11.88 -9.88
C ALA A 157 -11.68 10.34 -9.88
N ALA A 158 -10.60 9.71 -9.42
CA ALA A 158 -10.53 8.26 -9.27
C ALA A 158 -11.53 7.72 -8.24
N VAL A 159 -11.61 8.35 -7.06
CA VAL A 159 -12.56 7.98 -6.00
C VAL A 159 -14.02 8.11 -6.48
N ALA A 160 -14.33 9.17 -7.22
CA ALA A 160 -15.65 9.38 -7.79
C ALA A 160 -16.00 8.36 -8.89
N ALA A 161 -15.02 7.90 -9.66
CA ALA A 161 -15.20 6.90 -10.70
C ALA A 161 -15.33 5.47 -10.16
N ALA A 162 -14.75 5.18 -8.99
CA ALA A 162 -14.81 3.85 -8.40
C ALA A 162 -16.23 3.52 -7.91
N PRO A 163 -16.82 2.37 -8.33
CA PRO A 163 -18.16 1.96 -7.91
C PRO A 163 -18.33 2.02 -6.39
N PRO A 164 -19.48 2.48 -5.85
CA PRO A 164 -19.62 2.78 -4.41
C PRO A 164 -19.37 1.61 -3.46
N ASP A 165 -19.56 0.38 -3.92
CA ASP A 165 -19.40 -0.88 -3.19
C ASP A 165 -17.99 -1.48 -3.27
N VAL A 166 -17.16 -1.02 -4.22
CA VAL A 166 -15.75 -1.44 -4.30
C VAL A 166 -14.98 -0.89 -3.09
N PRO A 167 -14.33 -1.75 -2.28
CA PRO A 167 -13.48 -1.33 -1.18
C PRO A 167 -12.28 -0.52 -1.70
N LEU A 168 -11.98 0.60 -1.04
CA LEU A 168 -10.86 1.47 -1.40
C LEU A 168 -9.78 1.48 -0.34
N MET A 169 -8.53 1.46 -0.79
CA MET A 169 -7.35 1.78 0.00
C MET A 169 -6.68 3.01 -0.62
N VAL A 170 -6.27 4.00 0.18
CA VAL A 170 -5.64 5.22 -0.33
C VAL A 170 -4.26 5.39 0.29
N ASP A 171 -3.26 5.55 -0.57
CA ASP A 171 -1.85 5.71 -0.17
C ASP A 171 -1.48 7.12 0.26
N HIS A 172 -0.47 7.23 1.14
CA HIS A 172 0.10 8.51 1.63
C HIS A 172 -0.96 9.51 2.08
N LEU A 173 -1.95 9.01 2.79
CA LEU A 173 -3.16 9.69 3.26
C LEU A 173 -4.04 10.27 2.14
N GLY A 174 -3.72 10.07 0.87
CA GLY A 174 -4.29 10.82 -0.24
C GLY A 174 -3.84 12.29 -0.25
N ALA A 175 -2.74 12.61 0.42
CA ALA A 175 -2.26 13.96 0.68
C ALA A 175 -0.79 14.15 0.27
N TRP A 176 -0.33 13.44 -0.76
CA TRP A 176 1.06 13.47 -1.24
C TRP A 176 1.63 14.88 -1.41
N SER A 177 0.88 15.78 -2.03
CA SER A 177 1.29 17.17 -2.31
C SER A 177 0.94 18.16 -1.20
N ALA A 178 0.50 17.69 -0.02
CA ALA A 178 -0.01 18.52 1.06
C ALA A 178 -1.04 19.57 0.56
N PRO A 179 -2.16 19.14 -0.06
CA PRO A 179 -3.17 20.05 -0.59
C PRO A 179 -3.84 20.86 0.53
N PRO A 180 -4.51 21.99 0.23
CA PRO A 180 -5.24 22.76 1.24
C PRO A 180 -6.14 21.86 2.10
N LEU A 181 -6.06 22.01 3.42
CA LEU A 181 -6.72 21.09 4.36
C LEU A 181 -8.25 21.10 4.22
N ALA A 182 -8.84 22.19 3.74
CA ALA A 182 -10.26 22.27 3.41
C ALA A 182 -10.62 21.27 2.29
N ASP A 183 -9.87 21.31 1.19
CA ASP A 183 -10.07 20.41 0.05
C ASP A 183 -9.84 18.94 0.46
N TYR A 184 -8.80 18.68 1.24
CA TYR A 184 -8.56 17.34 1.74
C TYR A 184 -9.73 16.80 2.59
N ARG A 185 -10.33 17.63 3.44
CA ARG A 185 -11.50 17.23 4.25
C ARG A 185 -12.72 16.90 3.41
N GLU A 186 -12.94 17.59 2.30
CA GLU A 186 -14.02 17.24 1.36
C GLU A 186 -13.81 15.85 0.75
N LEU A 187 -12.58 15.49 0.38
CA LEU A 187 -12.27 14.13 -0.07
C LEU A 187 -12.59 13.11 1.04
N LEU A 188 -12.19 13.39 2.28
CA LEU A 188 -12.46 12.50 3.41
C LEU A 188 -13.96 12.32 3.68
N THR A 189 -14.77 13.38 3.49
CA THR A 189 -16.24 13.26 3.57
C THR A 189 -16.78 12.34 2.47
N VAL A 190 -16.33 12.52 1.22
CA VAL A 190 -16.72 11.61 0.13
C VAL A 190 -16.34 10.17 0.44
N LEU A 191 -15.15 9.95 0.99
CA LEU A 191 -14.68 8.62 1.40
C LEU A 191 -15.49 8.04 2.58
N SER A 192 -15.94 8.86 3.52
CA SER A 192 -16.70 8.39 4.69
C SER A 192 -18.11 7.89 4.33
N GLU A 193 -18.69 8.45 3.26
CA GLU A 193 -20.02 8.15 2.75
C GLU A 193 -20.08 6.91 1.83
N ARG A 194 -18.92 6.33 1.47
CA ARG A 194 -18.86 5.14 0.61
C ARG A 194 -19.46 3.92 1.29
N ALA A 195 -20.10 3.05 0.49
CA ALA A 195 -20.70 1.82 0.97
C ALA A 195 -19.65 0.71 1.18
N GLY A 196 -18.68 0.62 0.27
CA GLY A 196 -17.51 -0.25 0.40
C GLY A 196 -16.57 0.19 1.53
N ALA A 197 -15.78 -0.74 2.04
CA ALA A 197 -14.80 -0.43 3.08
C ALA A 197 -13.77 0.58 2.57
N VAL A 198 -13.34 1.51 3.44
CA VAL A 198 -12.30 2.49 3.13
C VAL A 198 -11.18 2.39 4.15
N ILE A 199 -9.94 2.30 3.66
CA ILE A 199 -8.71 2.42 4.43
C ILE A 199 -7.86 3.55 3.85
N VAL A 200 -7.29 4.37 4.71
CA VAL A 200 -6.32 5.41 4.34
C VAL A 200 -5.01 5.10 5.06
N LYS A 201 -3.92 4.95 4.30
CA LYS A 201 -2.61 4.60 4.85
C LYS A 201 -1.72 5.83 4.95
N GLY A 202 -1.00 5.96 6.05
CA GLY A 202 0.02 6.98 6.28
C GLY A 202 1.11 6.93 5.22
N PRO A 203 1.80 8.04 4.95
CA PRO A 203 3.08 7.94 4.27
C PRO A 203 4.07 7.21 5.17
N GLY A 204 5.03 6.50 4.58
CA GLY A 204 6.13 5.99 5.37
C GLY A 204 7.18 7.07 5.68
N GLN A 205 8.08 6.74 6.60
CA GLN A 205 9.12 7.64 7.09
C GLN A 205 10.03 8.16 5.98
N ARG A 206 10.24 7.36 4.92
CA ARG A 206 11.06 7.74 3.77
C ARG A 206 10.47 8.88 2.95
N THR A 207 9.19 8.79 2.60
CA THR A 207 8.52 9.73 1.70
C THR A 207 7.89 10.91 2.42
N SER A 208 7.88 10.91 3.75
CA SER A 208 7.48 12.10 4.50
C SER A 208 8.37 12.42 5.68
N GLN A 209 9.18 13.46 5.49
CA GLN A 209 10.14 13.92 6.49
C GLN A 209 9.58 15.04 7.39
N PHE A 210 8.44 15.65 7.03
CA PHE A 210 7.88 16.78 7.77
C PHE A 210 6.64 16.39 8.60
N VAL A 211 6.92 15.74 9.73
CA VAL A 211 5.93 15.22 10.68
C VAL A 211 4.83 16.24 11.05
N PRO A 212 5.12 17.54 11.33
CA PRO A 212 4.07 18.48 11.70
C PRO A 212 2.97 18.64 10.64
N VAL A 213 3.33 18.63 9.35
CA VAL A 213 2.34 18.73 8.26
C VAL A 213 1.52 17.45 8.17
N ILE A 214 2.16 16.28 8.15
CA ILE A 214 1.44 15.00 8.06
C ILE A 214 0.50 14.76 9.24
N ALA A 215 0.88 15.19 10.43
CA ALA A 215 0.05 15.07 11.63
C ALA A 215 -1.32 15.75 11.44
N GLU A 216 -1.40 16.87 10.72
CA GLU A 216 -2.68 17.55 10.44
C GLU A 216 -3.58 16.73 9.52
N TYR A 217 -3.04 16.11 8.47
CA TYR A 217 -3.79 15.23 7.56
C TYR A 217 -4.22 13.93 8.24
N ALA A 218 -3.33 13.33 9.05
CA ALA A 218 -3.66 12.14 9.83
C ALA A 218 -4.76 12.43 10.85
N ALA A 219 -4.68 13.55 11.58
CA ALA A 219 -5.70 13.96 12.52
C ALA A 219 -7.05 14.25 11.84
N ALA A 220 -7.04 14.87 10.65
CA ALA A 220 -8.25 15.07 9.86
C ALA A 220 -8.87 13.74 9.40
N ALA A 221 -8.06 12.80 8.90
CA ALA A 221 -8.51 11.47 8.49
C ALA A 221 -9.13 10.71 9.65
N ILE A 222 -8.46 10.66 10.82
CA ILE A 222 -8.98 10.00 12.02
C ILE A 222 -10.30 10.62 12.47
N ARG A 223 -10.43 11.95 12.43
CA ARG A 223 -11.64 12.65 12.87
C ARG A 223 -12.84 12.37 11.97
N ILE A 224 -12.63 12.27 10.65
CA ILE A 224 -13.72 12.15 9.67
C ILE A 224 -14.03 10.67 9.38
N LEU A 225 -13.02 9.83 9.18
CA LEU A 225 -13.19 8.41 8.84
C LEU A 225 -13.28 7.50 10.08
N GLY A 226 -12.75 7.97 11.21
CA GLY A 226 -12.57 7.17 12.42
C GLY A 226 -11.21 6.45 12.46
N PRO A 227 -10.70 6.14 13.66
CA PRO A 227 -9.36 5.57 13.84
C PRO A 227 -9.20 4.16 13.24
N HIS A 228 -10.29 3.42 13.06
CA HIS A 228 -10.28 2.06 12.49
C HIS A 228 -10.09 2.04 10.97
N ARG A 229 -10.12 3.20 10.30
CA ARG A 229 -9.95 3.35 8.85
C ARG A 229 -8.62 3.97 8.47
N VAL A 230 -7.74 4.21 9.43
CA VAL A 230 -6.46 4.89 9.22
C VAL A 230 -5.32 4.02 9.72
N LEU A 231 -4.39 3.66 8.83
CA LEU A 231 -3.19 2.88 9.17
C LEU A 231 -1.97 3.78 9.07
N LEU A 232 -1.38 4.19 10.20
CA LEU A 232 -0.21 5.09 10.21
C LEU A 232 1.12 4.36 10.41
N THR A 233 1.08 3.05 10.63
CA THR A 233 2.27 2.21 10.81
C THR A 233 2.79 1.81 9.43
N ALA A 234 3.57 2.68 8.81
CA ALA A 234 4.15 2.50 7.48
C ALA A 234 5.61 2.92 7.50
N THR A 235 6.52 2.08 6.99
CA THR A 235 7.93 2.50 6.81
C THR A 235 8.16 3.13 5.44
N ASP A 236 7.44 2.64 4.42
CA ASP A 236 7.69 2.87 3.00
C ASP A 236 9.15 2.57 2.63
N ALA A 237 9.74 1.55 3.27
CA ALA A 237 11.10 1.07 3.04
C ALA A 237 11.30 0.57 1.59
N PRO A 238 12.55 0.51 1.08
CA PRO A 238 13.83 0.80 1.76
C PRO A 238 14.15 2.30 1.87
N GLN A 239 14.94 2.68 2.90
CA GLN A 239 15.47 4.05 3.08
C GLN A 239 16.59 4.37 2.09
#